data_AF-A0A7H4MN98-F1
#
_entry.id   AF-A0A7H4MN98-F1
#
_cell.length_a   1.000
_cell.length_b   1.000
_cell.length_c   1.000
_cell.angle_alpha   90.00
_cell.angle_beta   90.00
_cell.angle_gamma   90.00
#
_symmetry.space_group_name_H-M   'P 1'
#
loop_
_entity.id
_entity.type
_entity.pdbx_description
1 polymer ?
#
loop_
_entity_poly.entity_id
_entity_poly.type
_entity_poly.pdbx_seq_one_letter_code
_entity_poly.pdbx_strand_id
1 'polypeptide(L)'
;MYPVRWPRLILVPALPAFHARYPDIQFDMGVSDRVVDLIGDNVDCVLRGGEITDQSLIARHVGDLQIGVYVAPVMLNALAPLRTRENCKTPTIA
;
A
#
# COMPACT_ATOMS: atom_id res chain seq x y z
N MET A 1 -8.71 5.83 -1.03
CA MET A 1 -8.39 4.56 -1.73
C MET A 1 -7.07 4.78 -2.46
N TYR A 2 -5.96 4.30 -1.90
CA TYR A 2 -4.62 4.58 -2.42
C TYR A 2 -4.31 3.61 -3.56
N PRO A 3 -3.94 4.09 -4.77
CA PRO A 3 -3.72 3.20 -5.90
C PRO A 3 -2.64 2.16 -5.56
N VAL A 4 -2.99 0.88 -5.73
CA VAL A 4 -2.23 -0.37 -5.50
C VAL A 4 -0.84 -0.52 -6.15
N ARG A 5 -0.05 0.54 -6.29
CA ARG A 5 1.26 0.44 -6.95
C ARG A 5 2.37 -0.11 -6.04
N TRP A 6 2.21 0.02 -4.73
CA TRP A 6 3.26 -0.33 -3.76
C TRP A 6 3.65 -1.83 -3.73
N PRO A 7 2.76 -2.83 -3.90
CA PRO A 7 3.15 -4.23 -3.90
C PRO A 7 4.09 -4.57 -5.06
N ARG A 8 3.89 -3.93 -6.22
CA ARG A 8 4.79 -4.08 -7.38
C ARG A 8 6.18 -3.50 -7.15
N LEU A 9 6.30 -2.47 -6.31
CA LEU A 9 7.58 -1.79 -6.05
C LEU A 9 8.36 -2.43 -4.90
N ILE A 10 7.67 -3.03 -3.94
CA ILE A 10 8.28 -3.55 -2.71
C ILE A 10 8.24 -5.08 -2.65
N LEU A 11 7.07 -5.67 -2.89
CA LEU A 11 6.85 -7.12 -2.69
C LEU A 11 7.39 -7.94 -3.85
N VAL A 12 7.03 -7.59 -5.10
CA VAL A 12 7.44 -8.34 -6.30
C VAL A 12 8.96 -8.49 -6.43
N PRO A 13 9.79 -7.45 -6.20
CA PRO A 13 11.25 -7.59 -6.26
C PRO A 13 11.84 -8.51 -5.18
N ALA A 14 11.14 -8.71 -4.06
CA ALA A 14 11.57 -9.58 -2.97
C ALA A 14 11.18 -11.06 -3.18
N LEU A 15 10.19 -11.33 -4.04
CA LEU A 15 9.69 -12.69 -4.30
C LEU A 15 10.75 -13.66 -4.82
N PRO A 16 11.67 -13.31 -5.75
CA PRO A 16 12.68 -14.24 -6.22
C PRO A 16 13.59 -14.76 -5.11
N ALA A 17 14.02 -13.87 -4.20
CA ALA A 17 14.85 -14.24 -3.05
C ALA A 17 14.08 -15.13 -2.06
N PHE A 18 12.77 -14.86 -1.87
CA PHE A 18 11.92 -15.69 -1.04
C PHE A 18 11.72 -17.09 -1.65
N HIS A 19 11.39 -17.17 -2.93
CA HIS A 19 11.18 -18.44 -3.64
C HIS A 19 12.46 -19.28 -3.69
N ALA A 20 13.63 -18.66 -3.84
CA ALA A 20 14.91 -19.36 -3.75
C ALA A 20 15.14 -20.01 -2.36
N ARG A 21 14.60 -19.41 -1.29
CA ARG A 21 14.68 -19.95 0.07
C ARG A 21 13.59 -20.99 0.37
N TYR A 22 12.45 -20.89 -0.29
CA TYR A 22 11.27 -21.73 -0.10
C TYR A 22 10.66 -22.15 -1.45
N PRO A 23 11.28 -23.11 -2.16
CA PRO A 23 10.89 -23.47 -3.53
C PRO A 23 9.55 -24.21 -3.62
N ASP A 24 9.10 -24.82 -2.52
CA ASP A 24 7.84 -25.58 -2.48
C ASP A 24 6.61 -24.67 -2.27
N ILE A 25 6.83 -23.39 -1.96
CA ILE A 25 5.74 -22.43 -1.74
C ILE A 25 5.32 -21.82 -3.09
N GLN A 26 4.08 -22.10 -3.48
CA GLN A 26 3.45 -21.47 -4.64
C GLN A 26 2.74 -20.18 -4.22
N PHE A 27 2.86 -19.13 -5.05
CA PHE A 27 2.21 -17.85 -4.84
C PHE A 27 1.11 -17.63 -5.86
N ASP A 28 -0.13 -17.48 -5.39
CA ASP A 28 -1.19 -16.82 -6.13
C ASP A 28 -1.41 -15.43 -5.50
N MET A 29 -1.23 -14.37 -6.30
CA MET A 29 -1.21 -13.01 -5.80
C MET A 29 -2.08 -12.09 -6.66
N GLY A 30 -3.21 -11.68 -6.09
CA GLY A 30 -4.06 -10.62 -6.60
C GLY A 30 -3.66 -9.26 -6.04
N VAL A 31 -3.80 -8.22 -6.86
CA VAL A 31 -3.63 -6.83 -6.44
C VAL A 31 -4.94 -6.08 -6.72
N SER A 32 -5.60 -5.65 -5.65
CA SER A 32 -6.91 -4.98 -5.73
C SER A 32 -6.98 -3.86 -4.69
N ASP A 33 -7.60 -2.74 -5.07
CA ASP A 33 -7.85 -1.62 -4.15
C ASP A 33 -9.08 -1.89 -3.26
N ARG A 34 -9.87 -2.94 -3.55
CA ARG A 34 -11.09 -3.28 -2.83
C ARG A 34 -10.76 -3.96 -1.50
N VAL A 35 -11.68 -3.81 -0.54
CA VAL A 35 -11.69 -4.67 0.66
C VAL A 35 -12.03 -6.09 0.19
N VAL A 36 -11.05 -6.99 0.26
CA VAL A 36 -11.17 -8.42 -0.09
C VAL A 36 -11.74 -9.17 1.12
N ASP A 37 -12.67 -10.09 0.91
CA ASP A 37 -13.11 -10.99 1.97
C ASP A 37 -12.15 -12.17 2.02
N LEU A 38 -11.35 -12.30 3.09
CA LEU A 38 -10.37 -13.38 3.19
C LEU A 38 -11.03 -14.76 3.18
N ILE A 39 -12.22 -14.87 3.76
CA ILE A 39 -12.94 -16.14 3.91
C ILE A 39 -13.64 -16.50 2.60
N GLY A 40 -14.36 -15.54 2.01
CA GLY A 40 -15.11 -15.74 0.77
C GLY A 40 -14.23 -15.93 -0.47
N ASP A 41 -13.07 -15.26 -0.55
CA ASP A 41 -12.20 -15.25 -1.73
C ASP A 41 -11.05 -16.28 -1.68
N ASN A 42 -11.04 -17.17 -0.66
CA ASN A 42 -10.00 -18.17 -0.44
C ASN A 42 -8.58 -17.58 -0.38
N VAL A 43 -8.43 -16.49 0.39
CA VAL A 43 -7.18 -15.74 0.51
C VAL A 43 -6.56 -15.96 1.89
N ASP A 44 -5.34 -16.49 1.92
CA ASP A 44 -4.64 -16.79 3.18
C ASP A 44 -4.21 -15.53 3.95
N CYS A 45 -3.78 -14.49 3.25
CA CYS A 45 -3.38 -13.24 3.88
C CYS A 45 -3.55 -12.03 2.97
N VAL A 46 -3.74 -10.86 3.58
CA VAL A 46 -3.86 -9.58 2.88
C VAL A 46 -2.89 -8.56 3.47
N LEU A 47 -2.27 -7.77 2.59
CA LEU A 47 -1.47 -6.62 3.00
C LEU A 47 -2.28 -5.35 2.74
N ARG A 48 -2.57 -4.60 3.81
CA ARG A 48 -3.38 -3.37 3.76
C ARG A 48 -2.68 -2.26 4.50
N GLY A 49 -2.81 -1.04 3.98
CA GLY A 49 -2.43 0.17 4.70
C GLY A 49 -3.64 0.77 5.41
N GLY A 50 -3.47 1.19 6.66
CA GLY A 50 -4.52 1.78 7.49
C GLY A 50 -4.81 0.95 8.74
N GLU A 51 -5.70 1.47 9.58
CA GLU A 51 -6.14 0.76 10.78
C GLU A 51 -7.04 -0.42 10.42
N ILE A 52 -6.85 -1.53 11.12
CA ILE A 52 -7.68 -2.72 10.96
C ILE A 52 -8.92 -2.53 11.84
N THR A 53 -10.06 -2.38 11.18
CA THR A 53 -11.36 -2.18 11.85
C THR A 53 -12.06 -3.51 12.19
N ASP A 54 -11.63 -4.61 11.58
CA ASP A 54 -12.22 -5.93 11.79
C ASP A 54 -11.46 -6.71 12.87
N GLN A 55 -12.09 -6.87 14.03
CA GLN A 55 -11.51 -7.53 15.20
C GLN A 55 -11.52 -9.07 15.09
N SER A 56 -12.17 -9.64 14.08
CA SER A 56 -12.16 -11.08 13.83
C SER A 56 -10.86 -11.58 13.17
N LEU A 57 -10.03 -10.66 12.68
CA LEU A 57 -8.78 -10.96 11.98
C LEU A 57 -7.56 -10.78 12.88
N ILE A 58 -6.58 -11.68 12.73
CA ILE A 58 -5.27 -11.50 13.36
C ILE A 58 -4.47 -10.50 12.52
N ALA A 59 -4.25 -9.32 13.08
CA ALA A 59 -3.45 -8.26 12.51
C ALA A 59 -1.97 -8.39 12.90
N ARG A 60 -1.06 -8.22 11.93
CA ARG A 60 0.37 -8.05 12.20
C ARG A 60 0.90 -6.81 11.49
N HIS A 61 1.53 -5.91 12.24
CA HIS A 61 2.27 -4.78 11.66
C HIS A 61 3.51 -5.29 10.92
N VAL A 62 3.65 -4.88 9.66
CA VAL A 62 4.74 -5.28 8.76
C VAL A 62 5.69 -4.13 8.41
N GLY A 63 5.27 -2.88 8.64
CA GLY A 63 6.07 -1.70 8.36
C GLY A 63 5.21 -0.45 8.17
N ASP A 64 5.87 0.71 8.22
CA ASP A 64 5.24 2.01 8.06
C ASP A 64 5.52 2.59 6.67
N LEU A 65 4.46 2.97 5.96
CA LEU A 65 4.59 3.64 4.67
C LEU A 65 4.46 5.15 4.86
N GLN A 66 5.56 5.87 4.70
CA GLN A 66 5.57 7.34 4.74
C GLN A 66 4.97 7.90 3.46
N ILE A 67 3.96 8.76 3.58
CA ILE A 67 3.30 9.40 2.45
C ILE A 67 3.71 10.87 2.41
N GLY A 68 4.16 11.32 1.24
CA GLY A 68 4.50 12.71 0.97
C GLY A 68 3.68 13.26 -0.19
N VAL A 69 3.46 14.58 -0.17
CA VAL A 69 2.93 15.31 -1.33
C VAL A 69 4.11 15.67 -2.22
N TYR A 70 4.04 15.29 -3.49
CA TYR A 70 5.07 15.56 -4.48
C TYR A 70 4.45 16.30 -5.66
N VAL A 71 5.24 17.19 -6.26
CA VAL A 71 4.85 17.94 -7.44
C VAL A 71 5.99 17.94 -8.45
N ALA A 72 5.66 17.83 -9.73
CA ALA A 72 6.64 17.93 -10.79
C ALA A 72 7.32 19.33 -10.76
N PRO A 73 8.64 19.43 -10.92
CA PRO A 73 9.36 20.71 -10.84
C PRO A 73 8.79 21.79 -11.76
N VAL A 74 8.29 21.40 -12.93
CA VAL A 74 7.68 22.31 -13.92
C VAL A 74 6.42 23.01 -13.41
N MET A 75 5.68 22.40 -12.47
CA MET A 75 4.44 22.96 -11.93
C MET A 75 4.68 23.89 -10.74
N LEU A 76 5.92 23.99 -10.24
CA LEU A 76 6.23 24.75 -9.03
C LEU A 76 6.00 26.27 -9.21
N ASN A 77 6.16 26.78 -10.44
CA ASN A 77 5.97 28.20 -10.76
C ASN A 77 4.48 28.58 -10.91
N ALA A 78 3.61 27.61 -11.19
CA ALA A 78 2.18 27.83 -11.39
C ALA A 78 1.37 27.67 -10.10
N LEU A 79 2.00 27.17 -9.02
CA LEU A 79 1.37 26.96 -7.73
C LEU A 79 1.74 28.11 -6.80
N ALA A 80 0.75 28.65 -6.09
CA ALA A 80 1.00 29.52 -4.95
C ALA A 80 1.95 28.81 -3.96
N PRO A 81 2.83 29.53 -3.25
CA PRO A 81 3.92 28.91 -2.50
C PRO A 81 3.39 27.90 -1.46
N LEU A 82 3.61 26.60 -1.72
CA LEU A 82 3.40 25.51 -0.78
C LEU A 82 4.51 25.56 0.29
N ARG A 83 4.47 26.56 1.17
CA ARG A 83 5.59 26.88 2.08
C ARG A 83 5.53 26.25 3.47
N THR A 84 4.54 25.43 3.80
CA THR A 84 4.44 24.82 5.15
C THR A 84 3.78 23.45 5.12
N ARG A 85 4.24 22.54 5.99
CA ARG A 85 3.61 21.23 6.27
C ARG A 85 2.11 21.35 6.58
N GLU A 86 1.68 22.51 7.08
CA GLU A 86 0.28 22.83 7.42
C GLU A 86 -0.66 22.98 6.21
N ASN A 87 -0.13 23.29 5.02
CA ASN A 87 -0.94 23.46 3.80
C ASN A 87 -1.08 22.18 2.98
N CYS A 88 -0.36 21.11 3.34
CA CYS A 88 -0.62 19.77 2.83
C CYS A 88 -1.62 19.05 3.75
N LYS A 89 -2.78 19.67 4.02
CA LYS A 89 -3.90 18.89 4.54
C LYS A 89 -4.24 17.86 3.47
N THR A 90 -4.05 16.60 3.84
CA THR A 90 -4.45 15.42 3.07
C THR A 90 -5.75 15.72 2.32
N PRO A 91 -5.82 15.54 1.00
CA PRO A 91 -7.12 15.29 0.40
C PRO A 91 -7.56 13.96 0.98
N THR A 92 -8.29 14.00 2.09
CA THR A 92 -9.17 12.92 2.49
C THR A 92 -10.12 12.78 1.32
N ILE A 93 -9.85 11.77 0.48
CA ILE A 93 -10.74 11.38 -0.60
C ILE A 93 -12.05 10.98 0.08
N ALA A 94 -13.06 11.84 -0.04
CA ALA A 94 -14.45 11.46 0.11
C ALA A 94 -14.85 10.55 -1.05
#